data_AF-A0A354U863-F1
#
_entry.id   AF-A0A354U863-F1
#
_cell.length_a   1.000
_cell.length_b   1.000
_cell.length_c   1.000
_cell.angle_alpha   90.00
_cell.angle_beta   90.00
_cell.angle_gamma   90.00
#
_symmetry.space_group_name_H-M   'P 1'
#
loop_
_entity.id
_entity.type
_entity.pdbx_description
1 polymer ?
#
loop_
_entity_poly.entity_id
_entity_poly.type
_entity_poly.pdbx_seq_one_letter_code
_entity_poly.pdbx_strand_id
1 'polypeptide(L)'
;MRDLSVLKGIPVSGLTLLNARPQSFEPLRGGRLRVLVLRDCRIPDLSPLASLPLETLVLNRTPAANIEFLRKLNLKHLTLRGCGIESLAPLAGMKLETLDISRNRIRDLRPLLGMPLRSFSAQFNEIASVLPLHKMPLEVLNLSNNRISDIQVLHGLPLRNLDLTGNSIEDISALEGMPLEVLNLAYNRVESLVPLAETTGLTALYLEGNRVADLSPLRKMTRLAVLDASDNRILSLVPLAQCRMLADLSLCGNRIQDLLPLKNLTALRSLNCFGNPVAELDPLSTLDLERVFVSGSTVTSFGTLLLRPPREFFLFHDAKMERGSAAHLYERSVAGEAAMRLRQQLRMLDAYLEGNGGRLRNLAYEINGKRYSRVPVMMNYESAQSAASRLGAALPGWENSREQAELFRILKTPFWVDEKAFAETAEPHSGCFLDRRPGRNGVVVNRDSARMFPLVLEWK
;
A
#
# COMPACT_ATOMS: atom_id res chain seq x y z
N MET A 1 1.19 -29.65 -17.53
CA MET A 1 1.17 -30.16 -18.92
C MET A 1 2.58 -30.04 -19.50
N ARG A 2 3.17 -31.15 -20.00
CA ARG A 2 4.52 -31.17 -20.61
C ARG A 2 4.47 -31.34 -22.12
N ASP A 3 3.54 -32.15 -22.60
CA ASP A 3 3.28 -32.34 -24.02
C ASP A 3 2.03 -31.54 -24.43
N LEU A 4 2.16 -30.73 -25.47
CA LEU A 4 1.07 -29.95 -26.06
C LEU A 4 0.53 -30.58 -27.35
N SER A 5 1.00 -31.77 -27.74
CA SER A 5 0.51 -32.54 -28.89
C SER A 5 -1.01 -32.74 -28.88
N VAL A 6 -1.59 -32.89 -27.68
CA VAL A 6 -3.04 -33.01 -27.46
C VAL A 6 -3.83 -31.80 -27.93
N LEU A 7 -3.20 -30.64 -28.11
CA LEU A 7 -3.83 -29.41 -28.61
C LEU A 7 -3.72 -29.26 -30.12
N LYS A 8 -2.96 -30.14 -30.80
CA LYS A 8 -2.75 -30.06 -32.25
C LYS A 8 -4.07 -30.22 -32.99
N GLY A 9 -4.39 -29.25 -33.84
CA GLY A 9 -5.62 -29.24 -34.63
C GLY A 9 -6.90 -28.86 -33.86
N ILE A 10 -6.83 -28.65 -32.54
CA ILE A 10 -7.98 -28.16 -31.78
C ILE A 10 -8.16 -26.66 -32.07
N PRO A 11 -9.37 -26.19 -32.45
CA PRO A 11 -9.63 -24.79 -32.75
C PRO A 11 -9.76 -23.94 -31.47
N VAL A 12 -8.67 -23.83 -30.72
CA VAL A 12 -8.61 -23.04 -29.48
C VAL A 12 -8.29 -21.58 -29.80
N SER A 13 -9.10 -20.65 -29.31
CA SER A 13 -8.90 -19.20 -29.46
C SER A 13 -8.07 -18.59 -28.33
N GLY A 14 -8.08 -19.19 -27.14
CA GLY A 14 -7.34 -18.74 -25.96
C GLY A 14 -6.74 -19.89 -25.16
N LEU A 15 -5.49 -19.75 -24.73
CA LEU A 15 -4.76 -20.76 -23.95
C LEU A 15 -4.09 -20.10 -22.76
N THR A 16 -4.34 -20.64 -21.57
CA THR A 16 -3.67 -20.23 -20.34
C THR A 16 -2.91 -21.41 -19.76
N LEU A 17 -1.60 -21.21 -19.54
CA LEU A 17 -0.73 -22.17 -18.87
C LEU A 17 -0.18 -21.53 -17.59
N LEU A 18 -0.39 -22.19 -16.46
CA LEU A 18 0.08 -21.78 -15.14
C LEU A 18 1.06 -22.82 -14.61
N ASN A 19 2.27 -22.40 -14.22
CA ASN A 19 3.32 -23.27 -13.68
C ASN A 19 3.66 -24.45 -14.62
N ALA A 20 3.47 -24.27 -15.94
CA ALA A 20 3.68 -25.33 -16.91
C ALA A 20 5.14 -25.39 -17.39
N ARG A 21 5.56 -26.57 -17.83
CA ARG A 21 6.88 -26.79 -18.43
C ARG A 21 6.71 -27.54 -19.75
N PRO A 22 6.06 -26.91 -20.74
CA PRO A 22 5.92 -27.52 -22.06
C PRO A 22 7.31 -27.73 -22.67
N GLN A 23 7.52 -28.88 -23.29
CA GLN A 23 8.79 -29.18 -23.96
C GLN A 23 8.95 -28.35 -25.25
N SER A 24 7.85 -28.07 -25.94
CA SER A 24 7.85 -27.30 -27.18
C SER A 24 6.46 -26.70 -27.46
N PHE A 25 6.43 -25.58 -28.18
CA PHE A 25 5.22 -25.01 -28.77
C PHE A 25 5.00 -25.38 -30.24
N GLU A 26 5.86 -26.21 -30.84
CA GLU A 26 5.65 -26.72 -32.21
C GLU A 26 4.25 -27.32 -32.44
N PRO A 27 3.62 -28.05 -31.49
CA PRO A 27 2.26 -28.54 -31.69
C PRO A 27 1.20 -27.46 -31.93
N LEU A 28 1.46 -26.22 -31.52
CA LEU A 28 0.56 -25.09 -31.73
C LEU A 28 0.77 -24.41 -33.10
N ARG A 29 1.84 -24.73 -33.83
CA ARG A 29 2.22 -24.05 -35.07
C ARG A 29 1.10 -24.07 -36.10
N GLY A 30 0.81 -22.91 -36.70
CA GLY A 30 -0.28 -22.76 -37.67
C GLY A 30 -1.69 -22.86 -37.06
N GLY A 31 -1.80 -22.86 -35.73
CA GLY A 31 -3.08 -22.82 -35.02
C GLY A 31 -3.78 -21.46 -35.12
N ARG A 32 -5.00 -21.39 -34.56
CA ARG A 32 -5.86 -20.18 -34.59
C ARG A 32 -5.86 -19.39 -33.28
N LEU A 33 -4.83 -19.58 -32.46
CA LEU A 33 -4.75 -18.99 -31.13
C LEU A 33 -4.59 -17.47 -31.23
N ARG A 34 -5.50 -16.72 -30.59
CA ARG A 34 -5.47 -15.25 -30.53
C ARG A 34 -4.97 -14.73 -29.19
N VAL A 35 -5.19 -15.49 -28.11
CA VAL A 35 -4.79 -15.13 -26.75
C VAL A 35 -3.92 -16.22 -26.16
N LEU A 36 -2.72 -15.87 -25.71
CA LEU A 36 -1.84 -16.79 -25.00
C LEU A 36 -1.39 -16.16 -23.68
N VAL A 37 -1.63 -16.87 -22.57
CA VAL A 37 -1.23 -16.45 -21.23
C VAL A 37 -0.32 -17.52 -20.62
N LEU A 38 0.92 -17.15 -20.36
CA LEU A 38 1.93 -17.98 -19.73
C LEU A 38 2.34 -17.33 -18.41
N ARG A 39 2.07 -18.01 -17.29
CA ARG A 39 2.50 -17.55 -15.96
C ARG A 39 3.34 -18.62 -15.30
N ASP A 40 4.54 -18.22 -14.87
CA ASP A 40 5.49 -19.09 -14.18
C ASP A 40 5.87 -20.33 -15.01
N CYS A 41 5.91 -20.16 -16.33
CA CYS A 41 6.28 -21.21 -17.25
C CYS A 41 7.79 -21.19 -17.52
N ARG A 42 8.39 -22.36 -17.71
CA ARG A 42 9.78 -22.46 -18.18
C ARG A 42 9.80 -23.20 -19.49
N ILE A 43 10.21 -22.49 -20.55
CA ILE A 43 10.08 -22.95 -21.93
C ILE A 43 11.41 -22.68 -22.63
N PRO A 44 12.02 -23.69 -23.28
CA PRO A 44 13.31 -23.52 -23.93
C PRO A 44 13.25 -22.60 -25.16
N ASP A 45 12.15 -22.68 -25.92
CA ASP A 45 12.00 -21.94 -27.17
C ASP A 45 10.57 -21.41 -27.37
N LEU A 46 10.48 -20.11 -27.67
CA LEU A 46 9.25 -19.39 -27.97
C LEU A 46 9.09 -19.08 -29.47
N SER A 47 10.08 -19.41 -30.30
CA SER A 47 10.05 -19.16 -31.74
C SER A 47 8.82 -19.73 -32.48
N PRO A 48 8.22 -20.89 -32.10
CA PRO A 48 7.04 -21.40 -32.79
C PRO A 48 5.81 -20.48 -32.69
N LEU A 49 5.77 -19.64 -31.65
CA LEU A 49 4.69 -18.67 -31.44
C LEU A 49 4.60 -17.65 -32.57
N ALA A 50 5.70 -17.40 -33.30
CA ALA A 50 5.76 -16.44 -34.40
C ALA A 50 4.78 -16.74 -35.56
N SER A 51 4.28 -17.97 -35.64
CA SER A 51 3.33 -18.42 -36.67
C SER A 51 1.87 -18.21 -36.28
N LEU A 52 1.59 -17.85 -35.03
CA LEU A 52 0.25 -17.75 -34.50
C LEU A 52 -0.35 -16.37 -34.76
N PRO A 53 -1.66 -16.28 -35.05
CA PRO A 53 -2.36 -15.01 -35.22
C PRO A 53 -2.70 -14.38 -33.85
N LEU A 54 -1.69 -14.23 -32.98
CA LEU A 54 -1.86 -13.68 -31.64
C LEU A 54 -2.20 -12.19 -31.72
N GLU A 55 -3.22 -11.80 -30.95
CA GLU A 55 -3.56 -10.41 -30.66
C GLU A 55 -3.11 -10.02 -29.24
N THR A 56 -3.13 -11.00 -28.34
CA THR A 56 -2.72 -10.84 -26.94
C THR A 56 -1.71 -11.90 -26.53
N LEU A 57 -0.57 -11.45 -26.01
CA LEU A 57 0.45 -12.33 -25.44
C LEU A 57 0.83 -11.85 -24.04
N VAL A 58 0.68 -12.73 -23.05
CA VAL A 58 1.06 -12.45 -21.66
C VAL A 58 2.12 -13.44 -21.22
N LEU A 59 3.32 -12.95 -20.98
CA LEU A 59 4.45 -13.67 -20.38
C LEU A 59 4.71 -13.08 -19.00
N ASN A 60 4.37 -13.82 -17.95
CA ASN A 60 4.64 -13.44 -16.56
C ASN A 60 5.61 -14.44 -15.95
N ARG A 61 6.75 -13.95 -15.46
CA ARG A 61 7.80 -14.78 -14.84
C ARG A 61 8.17 -15.99 -15.70
N THR A 62 8.20 -15.78 -17.01
CA THR A 62 8.51 -16.79 -18.03
C THR A 62 9.77 -16.31 -18.73
N PRO A 63 10.95 -16.90 -18.46
CA PRO A 63 12.21 -16.43 -19.03
C PRO A 63 12.14 -16.38 -20.56
N ALA A 64 12.33 -15.18 -21.11
CA ALA A 64 12.22 -14.90 -22.54
C ALA A 64 13.22 -13.82 -22.93
N ALA A 65 14.51 -14.05 -22.65
CA ALA A 65 15.56 -13.07 -22.94
C ALA A 65 15.65 -12.72 -24.44
N ASN A 66 15.37 -13.70 -25.31
CA ASN A 66 15.24 -13.48 -26.74
C ASN A 66 13.76 -13.38 -27.15
N ILE A 67 13.35 -12.17 -27.56
CA ILE A 67 11.99 -11.86 -28.02
C ILE A 67 11.91 -11.53 -29.51
N GLU A 68 12.90 -11.93 -30.33
CA GLU A 68 12.92 -11.64 -31.78
C GLU A 68 11.68 -12.15 -32.53
N PHE A 69 11.10 -13.24 -32.05
CA PHE A 69 9.88 -13.82 -32.63
C PHE A 69 8.68 -12.85 -32.62
N LEU A 70 8.66 -11.86 -31.72
CA LEU A 70 7.59 -10.87 -31.62
C LEU A 70 7.46 -10.00 -32.86
N ARG A 71 8.55 -9.79 -33.63
CA ARG A 71 8.54 -8.98 -34.87
C ARG A 71 7.55 -9.49 -35.91
N LYS A 72 7.24 -10.78 -35.87
CA LYS A 72 6.34 -11.45 -36.83
C LYS A 72 4.88 -11.41 -36.38
N LEU A 73 4.60 -10.93 -35.16
CA LEU A 73 3.26 -10.89 -34.59
C LEU A 73 2.63 -9.51 -34.77
N ASN A 74 1.31 -9.49 -34.92
CA ASN A 74 0.51 -8.27 -34.96
C ASN A 74 -0.27 -8.10 -33.66
N LEU A 75 0.46 -7.98 -32.55
CA LEU A 75 -0.13 -7.86 -31.22
C LEU A 75 -0.75 -6.48 -31.00
N LYS A 76 -1.84 -6.46 -30.23
CA LYS A 76 -2.41 -5.25 -29.63
C LYS A 76 -2.03 -5.13 -28.15
N HIS A 77 -1.97 -6.26 -27.46
CA HIS A 77 -1.73 -6.34 -26.03
C HIS A 77 -0.54 -7.26 -25.74
N LEU A 78 0.47 -6.72 -25.07
CA LEU A 78 1.69 -7.46 -24.76
C LEU A 78 2.09 -7.24 -23.30
N THR A 79 2.26 -8.35 -22.58
CA THR A 79 2.87 -8.36 -21.25
C THR A 79 4.11 -9.24 -21.27
N LEU A 80 5.22 -8.70 -20.77
CA LEU A 80 6.53 -9.33 -20.70
C LEU A 80 7.12 -9.18 -19.28
N ARG A 81 6.31 -9.38 -18.25
CA ARG A 81 6.68 -9.09 -16.86
C ARG A 81 7.65 -10.14 -16.31
N GLY A 82 8.80 -9.72 -15.78
CA GLY A 82 9.72 -10.67 -15.15
C GLY A 82 10.33 -11.68 -16.11
N CYS A 83 10.54 -11.29 -17.38
CA CYS A 83 11.02 -12.18 -18.43
C CYS A 83 12.55 -12.18 -18.59
N GLY A 84 13.26 -11.28 -17.89
CA GLY A 84 14.71 -11.14 -18.00
C GLY A 84 15.14 -10.40 -19.27
N ILE A 85 14.32 -9.48 -19.75
CA ILE A 85 14.55 -8.72 -20.98
C ILE A 85 15.40 -7.48 -20.66
N GLU A 86 16.34 -7.16 -21.56
CA GLU A 86 17.20 -5.98 -21.44
C GLU A 86 17.00 -5.00 -22.61
N SER A 87 16.51 -5.49 -23.76
CA SER A 87 16.32 -4.69 -24.99
C SER A 87 14.91 -4.84 -25.54
N LEU A 88 14.35 -3.71 -25.99
CA LEU A 88 13.05 -3.63 -26.66
C LEU A 88 13.16 -3.53 -28.18
N ALA A 89 14.36 -3.67 -28.76
CA ALA A 89 14.56 -3.54 -30.20
C ALA A 89 13.61 -4.42 -31.06
N PRO A 90 13.21 -5.63 -30.63
CA PRO A 90 12.21 -6.44 -31.34
C PRO A 90 10.81 -5.86 -31.40
N LEU A 91 10.50 -4.88 -30.53
CA LEU A 91 9.19 -4.22 -30.52
C LEU A 91 9.12 -3.05 -31.51
N ALA A 92 10.25 -2.58 -32.05
CA ALA A 92 10.29 -1.38 -32.90
C ALA A 92 9.27 -1.46 -34.06
N GLY A 93 8.42 -0.43 -34.17
CA GLY A 93 7.40 -0.32 -35.22
C GLY A 93 6.11 -1.12 -34.99
N MET A 94 5.99 -1.87 -33.88
CA MET A 94 4.74 -2.54 -33.51
C MET A 94 3.65 -1.51 -33.17
N LYS A 95 2.37 -1.89 -33.35
CA LYS A 95 1.21 -1.02 -33.09
C LYS A 95 0.46 -1.46 -31.83
N LEU A 96 1.20 -1.57 -30.73
CA LEU A 96 0.64 -1.97 -29.44
C LEU A 96 -0.25 -0.87 -28.88
N GLU A 97 -1.40 -1.27 -28.32
CA GLU A 97 -2.31 -0.40 -27.58
C GLU A 97 -2.00 -0.46 -26.07
N THR A 98 -1.58 -1.63 -25.58
CA THR A 98 -1.17 -1.83 -24.19
C THR A 98 0.14 -2.62 -24.09
N LEU A 99 1.07 -2.13 -23.28
CA LEU A 99 2.37 -2.77 -23.05
C LEU A 99 2.71 -2.81 -21.56
N ASP A 100 3.05 -3.99 -21.05
CA ASP A 100 3.62 -4.16 -19.71
C ASP A 100 4.99 -4.87 -19.82
N ILE A 101 6.06 -4.16 -19.50
CA ILE A 101 7.46 -4.65 -19.50
C ILE A 101 8.06 -4.66 -18.09
N SER A 102 7.21 -4.73 -17.08
CA SER A 102 7.59 -4.59 -15.67
C SER A 102 8.57 -5.65 -15.19
N ARG A 103 9.39 -5.33 -14.19
CA ARG A 103 10.32 -6.26 -13.54
C ARG A 103 11.32 -6.87 -14.51
N ASN A 104 11.93 -6.03 -15.35
CA ASN A 104 13.00 -6.42 -16.26
C ASN A 104 14.25 -5.57 -15.97
N ARG A 105 15.18 -5.45 -16.92
CA ARG A 105 16.41 -4.63 -16.79
C ARG A 105 16.51 -3.62 -17.94
N ILE A 106 15.37 -3.10 -18.35
CA ILE A 106 15.28 -2.22 -19.50
C ILE A 106 15.75 -0.82 -19.12
N ARG A 107 16.56 -0.22 -19.99
CA ARG A 107 17.07 1.16 -19.84
C ARG A 107 16.58 2.09 -20.95
N ASP A 108 16.36 1.53 -22.15
CA ASP A 108 16.12 2.28 -23.37
C ASP A 108 14.69 2.04 -23.89
N LEU A 109 13.92 3.12 -23.96
CA LEU A 109 12.55 3.12 -24.49
C LEU A 109 12.47 3.57 -25.95
N ARG A 110 13.58 3.93 -26.61
CA ARG A 110 13.57 4.40 -28.02
C ARG A 110 12.84 3.48 -28.99
N PRO A 111 12.89 2.13 -28.84
CA PRO A 111 12.11 1.24 -29.71
C PRO A 111 10.58 1.47 -29.65
N LEU A 112 10.08 2.15 -28.62
CA LEU A 112 8.65 2.44 -28.47
C LEU A 112 8.21 3.72 -29.21
N LEU A 113 9.13 4.48 -29.81
CA LEU A 113 8.83 5.78 -30.41
C LEU A 113 7.71 5.69 -31.45
N GLY A 114 6.68 6.53 -31.28
CA GLY A 114 5.53 6.59 -32.18
C GLY A 114 4.49 5.49 -32.01
N MET A 115 4.61 4.61 -31.00
CA MET A 115 3.60 3.59 -30.72
C MET A 115 2.29 4.22 -30.19
N PRO A 116 1.11 3.70 -30.59
CA PRO A 116 -0.19 4.22 -30.16
C PRO A 116 -0.61 3.67 -28.78
N LEU A 117 0.30 3.69 -27.81
CA LEU A 117 0.05 3.15 -26.47
C LEU A 117 -0.97 4.02 -25.70
N ARG A 118 -2.01 3.37 -25.18
CA ARG A 118 -2.97 3.95 -24.22
C ARG A 118 -2.64 3.59 -22.78
N SER A 119 -2.09 2.40 -22.58
CA SER A 119 -1.65 1.92 -21.27
C SER A 119 -0.23 1.36 -21.34
N PHE A 120 0.66 1.91 -20.51
CA PHE A 120 2.05 1.49 -20.45
C PHE A 120 2.52 1.28 -19.01
N SER A 121 3.08 0.10 -18.73
CA SER A 121 3.72 -0.20 -17.46
C SER A 121 5.14 -0.68 -17.66
N ALA A 122 6.08 -0.08 -16.93
CA ALA A 122 7.49 -0.46 -16.92
C ALA A 122 8.07 -0.42 -15.50
N GLN A 123 7.26 -0.74 -14.48
CA GLN A 123 7.72 -0.69 -13.09
C GLN A 123 8.92 -1.62 -12.85
N PHE A 124 9.80 -1.27 -11.92
CA PHE A 124 10.99 -2.06 -11.57
C PHE A 124 11.86 -2.37 -12.80
N ASN A 125 12.40 -1.32 -13.41
CA ASN A 125 13.39 -1.37 -14.48
C ASN A 125 14.55 -0.40 -14.13
N GLU A 126 15.37 -0.06 -15.13
CA GLU A 126 16.49 0.87 -14.97
C GLU A 126 16.34 2.07 -15.93
N ILE A 127 15.11 2.49 -16.21
CA ILE A 127 14.80 3.57 -17.15
C ILE A 127 15.18 4.91 -16.51
N ALA A 128 15.96 5.71 -17.23
CA ALA A 128 16.30 7.07 -16.80
C ALA A 128 15.61 8.15 -17.66
N SER A 129 15.36 7.86 -18.94
CA SER A 129 14.75 8.80 -19.88
C SER A 129 13.40 8.30 -20.38
N VAL A 130 12.41 9.17 -20.29
CA VAL A 130 11.05 8.96 -20.81
C VAL A 130 10.79 9.70 -22.11
N LEU A 131 11.81 10.33 -22.72
CA LEU A 131 11.69 11.08 -23.98
C LEU A 131 10.93 10.33 -25.09
N PRO A 132 11.11 9.00 -25.27
CA PRO A 132 10.39 8.26 -26.29
C PRO A 132 8.87 8.22 -26.12
N LEU A 133 8.33 8.60 -24.96
CA LEU A 133 6.88 8.63 -24.68
C LEU A 133 6.18 9.88 -25.20
N HIS A 134 6.92 10.83 -25.78
CA HIS A 134 6.37 12.08 -26.30
C HIS A 134 5.19 11.86 -27.25
N LYS A 135 4.10 12.63 -27.07
CA LYS A 135 2.90 12.62 -27.91
C LYS A 135 2.15 11.28 -28.01
N MET A 136 2.44 10.31 -27.14
CA MET A 136 1.64 9.08 -27.09
C MET A 136 0.27 9.35 -26.47
N PRO A 137 -0.80 8.69 -26.91
CA PRO A 137 -2.15 8.86 -26.36
C PRO A 137 -2.32 8.10 -25.03
N LEU A 138 -1.36 8.23 -24.12
CA LEU A 138 -1.33 7.52 -22.84
C LEU A 138 -2.38 8.08 -21.90
N GLU A 139 -3.23 7.19 -21.38
CA GLU A 139 -4.24 7.46 -20.35
C GLU A 139 -3.79 6.89 -18.99
N VAL A 140 -3.04 5.78 -19.03
CA VAL A 140 -2.53 5.07 -17.85
C VAL A 140 -1.03 4.82 -18.02
N LEU A 141 -0.22 5.34 -17.11
CA LEU A 141 1.23 5.20 -17.13
C LEU A 141 1.76 4.82 -15.75
N ASN A 142 2.49 3.69 -15.68
CA ASN A 142 3.20 3.29 -14.47
C ASN A 142 4.70 3.08 -14.75
N LEU A 143 5.51 3.98 -14.21
CA LEU A 143 6.97 3.98 -14.30
C LEU A 143 7.63 3.88 -12.93
N SER A 144 6.94 3.33 -11.94
CA SER A 144 7.45 3.21 -10.58
C SER A 144 8.75 2.41 -10.49
N ASN A 145 9.61 2.73 -9.52
CA ASN A 145 10.86 2.05 -9.23
C ASN A 145 11.78 2.00 -10.47
N ASN A 146 12.15 3.18 -10.95
CA ASN A 146 13.09 3.40 -12.06
C ASN A 146 14.16 4.43 -11.62
N ARG A 147 14.84 5.09 -12.57
CA ARG A 147 15.86 6.12 -12.32
C ARG A 147 15.49 7.44 -12.99
N ILE A 148 14.20 7.75 -13.06
CA ILE A 148 13.67 8.93 -13.75
C ILE A 148 13.84 10.14 -12.85
N SER A 149 14.32 11.25 -13.40
CA SER A 149 14.37 12.55 -12.73
C SER A 149 13.67 13.66 -13.52
N ASP A 150 13.67 13.56 -14.85
CA ASP A 150 13.04 14.50 -15.77
C ASP A 150 11.78 13.87 -16.40
N ILE A 151 10.65 14.55 -16.21
CA ILE A 151 9.34 14.15 -16.74
C ILE A 151 8.72 15.22 -17.66
N GLN A 152 9.47 16.24 -18.10
CA GLN A 152 8.96 17.34 -18.92
C GLN A 152 8.23 16.86 -20.18
N VAL A 153 8.69 15.76 -20.76
CA VAL A 153 8.07 15.17 -21.95
C VAL A 153 6.64 14.64 -21.74
N LEU A 154 6.23 14.43 -20.49
CA LEU A 154 4.86 14.01 -20.15
C LEU A 154 3.86 15.16 -20.21
N HIS A 155 4.32 16.40 -20.33
CA HIS A 155 3.45 17.57 -20.36
C HIS A 155 2.40 17.47 -21.49
N GLY A 156 1.15 17.76 -21.14
CA GLY A 156 0.02 17.75 -22.07
C GLY A 156 -0.46 16.35 -22.51
N LEU A 157 0.13 15.26 -22.00
CA LEU A 157 -0.41 13.93 -22.25
C LEU A 157 -1.79 13.75 -21.57
N PRO A 158 -2.72 12.98 -22.14
CA PRO A 158 -4.07 12.80 -21.60
C PRO A 158 -4.11 11.80 -20.42
N LEU A 159 -3.11 11.83 -19.54
CA LEU A 159 -2.97 10.90 -18.43
C LEU A 159 -4.06 11.15 -17.38
N ARG A 160 -4.77 10.09 -17.01
CA ARG A 160 -5.69 10.05 -15.86
C ARG A 160 -5.06 9.36 -14.67
N ASN A 161 -4.27 8.31 -14.92
CA ASN A 161 -3.60 7.52 -13.89
C ASN A 161 -2.09 7.51 -14.13
N LEU A 162 -1.34 8.12 -13.21
CA LEU A 162 0.11 8.24 -13.28
C LEU A 162 0.76 7.74 -11.99
N ASP A 163 1.62 6.74 -12.13
CA ASP A 163 2.45 6.22 -11.04
C ASP A 163 3.93 6.39 -11.35
N LEU A 164 4.59 7.24 -10.57
CA LEU A 164 6.00 7.60 -10.63
C LEU A 164 6.74 7.27 -9.32
N THR A 165 6.17 6.39 -8.48
CA THR A 165 6.73 6.02 -7.18
C THR A 165 8.20 5.60 -7.27
N GLY A 166 9.05 5.96 -6.31
CA GLY A 166 10.40 5.40 -6.20
C GLY A 166 11.31 5.79 -7.36
N ASN A 167 11.35 7.08 -7.68
CA ASN A 167 12.23 7.67 -8.70
C ASN A 167 13.09 8.77 -8.05
N SER A 168 13.59 9.73 -8.81
CA SER A 168 14.36 10.88 -8.30
C SER A 168 13.83 12.19 -8.86
N ILE A 169 12.50 12.33 -8.90
CA ILE A 169 11.81 13.50 -9.45
C ILE A 169 11.75 14.61 -8.39
N GLU A 170 12.11 15.82 -8.80
CA GLU A 170 12.08 17.04 -7.98
C GLU A 170 11.09 18.04 -8.58
N ASP A 171 11.18 18.28 -9.89
CA ASP A 171 10.31 19.17 -10.64
C ASP A 171 9.13 18.40 -11.26
N ILE A 172 7.91 18.83 -10.91
CA ILE A 172 6.65 18.28 -11.43
C ILE A 172 5.88 19.28 -12.29
N SER A 173 6.51 20.35 -12.78
CA SER A 173 5.88 21.36 -13.65
C SER A 173 5.26 20.76 -14.93
N ALA A 174 5.81 19.64 -15.40
CA ALA A 174 5.21 18.87 -16.49
C ALA A 174 3.74 18.49 -16.23
N LEU A 175 3.33 18.34 -14.97
CA LEU A 175 1.99 17.91 -14.56
C LEU A 175 0.93 19.02 -14.59
N GLU A 176 1.33 20.27 -14.85
CA GLU A 176 0.42 21.41 -14.86
C GLU A 176 -0.70 21.25 -15.89
N GLY A 177 -1.94 21.44 -15.44
CA GLY A 177 -3.14 21.38 -16.29
C GLY A 177 -3.52 19.98 -16.78
N MET A 178 -2.83 18.92 -16.36
CA MET A 178 -3.13 17.56 -16.80
C MET A 178 -4.42 17.02 -16.13
N PRO A 179 -5.21 16.20 -16.85
CA PRO A 179 -6.51 15.69 -16.36
C PRO A 179 -6.35 14.48 -15.42
N LEU A 180 -5.45 14.58 -14.45
CA LEU A 180 -5.11 13.50 -13.53
C LEU A 180 -6.25 13.23 -12.54
N GLU A 181 -6.56 11.96 -12.33
CA GLU A 181 -7.51 11.46 -11.34
C GLU A 181 -6.81 10.69 -10.22
N VAL A 182 -5.74 9.97 -10.56
CA VAL A 182 -4.89 9.23 -9.63
C VAL A 182 -3.43 9.56 -9.93
N LEU A 183 -2.74 10.13 -8.93
CA LEU A 183 -1.32 10.47 -9.02
C LEU A 183 -0.56 9.87 -7.84
N ASN A 184 0.48 9.09 -8.17
CA ASN A 184 1.41 8.58 -7.18
C ASN A 184 2.84 9.09 -7.45
N LEU A 185 3.34 9.90 -6.51
CA LEU A 185 4.68 10.49 -6.49
C LEU A 185 5.48 10.03 -5.26
N ALA A 186 5.04 8.97 -4.56
CA ALA A 186 5.70 8.50 -3.34
C ALA A 186 7.20 8.17 -3.57
N TYR A 187 8.02 8.38 -2.55
CA TYR A 187 9.46 8.15 -2.54
C TYR A 187 10.18 8.84 -3.72
N ASN A 188 9.96 10.15 -3.85
CA ASN A 188 10.67 11.04 -4.75
C ASN A 188 11.34 12.16 -3.92
N ARG A 189 11.56 13.33 -4.52
CA ARG A 189 12.18 14.49 -3.85
C ARG A 189 11.36 15.76 -4.09
N VAL A 190 10.06 15.61 -4.34
CA VAL A 190 9.14 16.71 -4.64
C VAL A 190 9.01 17.62 -3.42
N GLU A 191 9.11 18.92 -3.65
CA GLU A 191 8.97 19.95 -2.61
C GLU A 191 7.74 20.85 -2.84
N SER A 192 7.49 21.22 -4.10
CA SER A 192 6.38 22.10 -4.48
C SER A 192 5.27 21.33 -5.19
N LEU A 193 4.03 21.59 -4.77
CA LEU A 193 2.82 21.06 -5.40
C LEU A 193 2.12 22.09 -6.30
N VAL A 194 2.71 23.26 -6.54
CA VAL A 194 2.10 24.36 -7.33
C VAL A 194 1.56 23.88 -8.68
N PRO A 195 2.25 23.03 -9.46
CA PRO A 195 1.73 22.52 -10.74
C PRO A 195 0.40 21.78 -10.63
N LEU A 196 0.03 21.28 -9.44
CA LEU A 196 -1.22 20.55 -9.21
C LEU A 196 -2.39 21.47 -8.80
N ALA A 197 -2.18 22.79 -8.68
CA ALA A 197 -3.18 23.72 -8.11
C ALA A 197 -4.54 23.70 -8.83
N GLU A 198 -4.54 23.46 -10.14
CA GLU A 198 -5.75 23.40 -10.96
C GLU A 198 -6.21 21.96 -11.29
N THR A 199 -5.54 20.93 -10.74
CA THR A 199 -5.89 19.51 -10.92
C THR A 199 -7.09 19.11 -10.05
N THR A 200 -8.23 19.78 -10.27
CA THR A 200 -9.46 19.63 -9.47
C THR A 200 -10.17 18.27 -9.63
N GLY A 201 -9.78 17.51 -10.67
CA GLY A 201 -10.27 16.15 -10.93
C GLY A 201 -9.65 15.06 -10.05
N LEU A 202 -8.61 15.39 -9.27
CA LEU A 202 -7.86 14.41 -8.50
C LEU A 202 -8.72 13.74 -7.40
N THR A 203 -8.71 12.42 -7.38
CA THR A 203 -9.43 11.58 -6.41
C THR A 203 -8.50 10.87 -5.45
N ALA A 204 -7.28 10.56 -5.88
CA ALA A 204 -6.25 9.96 -5.05
C ALA A 204 -4.87 10.58 -5.31
N LEU A 205 -4.18 10.96 -4.24
CA LEU A 205 -2.84 11.54 -4.27
C LEU A 205 -1.93 10.84 -3.25
N TYR A 206 -0.79 10.35 -3.72
CA TYR A 206 0.22 9.73 -2.87
C TYR A 206 1.54 10.49 -3.00
N LEU A 207 2.04 11.00 -1.87
CA LEU A 207 3.19 11.88 -1.70
C LEU A 207 4.15 11.36 -0.63
N GLU A 208 3.96 10.14 -0.12
CA GLU A 208 4.79 9.56 0.94
C GLU A 208 6.29 9.74 0.67
N GLY A 209 7.08 10.09 1.67
CA GLY A 209 8.55 10.12 1.55
C GLY A 209 9.07 11.17 0.56
N ASN A 210 8.52 12.38 0.61
CA ASN A 210 8.96 13.54 -0.18
C ASN A 210 9.45 14.67 0.75
N ARG A 211 9.49 15.92 0.25
CA ARG A 211 9.95 17.11 0.99
C ARG A 211 8.87 18.19 1.06
N VAL A 212 7.61 17.83 0.83
CA VAL A 212 6.47 18.76 0.78
C VAL A 212 6.23 19.38 2.14
N ALA A 213 6.09 20.71 2.17
CA ALA A 213 5.72 21.46 3.37
C ALA A 213 4.40 22.23 3.21
N ASP A 214 4.09 22.68 1.99
CA ASP A 214 2.89 23.47 1.68
C ASP A 214 1.86 22.65 0.90
N LEU A 215 0.67 22.52 1.49
CA LEU A 215 -0.48 21.85 0.87
C LEU A 215 -1.45 22.84 0.21
N SER A 216 -1.15 24.14 0.16
CA SER A 216 -2.03 25.18 -0.41
C SER A 216 -2.53 24.87 -1.84
N PRO A 217 -1.74 24.23 -2.73
CA PRO A 217 -2.24 23.80 -4.03
C PRO A 217 -3.41 22.80 -3.98
N LEU A 218 -3.60 22.08 -2.87
CA LEU A 218 -4.68 21.10 -2.73
C LEU A 218 -6.05 21.73 -2.39
N ARG A 219 -6.12 23.05 -2.11
CA ARG A 219 -7.33 23.74 -1.62
C ARG A 219 -8.58 23.54 -2.48
N LYS A 220 -8.41 23.38 -3.78
CA LYS A 220 -9.51 23.23 -4.76
C LYS A 220 -9.89 21.77 -5.02
N MET A 221 -9.17 20.79 -4.47
CA MET A 221 -9.36 19.36 -4.74
C MET A 221 -10.51 18.78 -3.91
N THR A 222 -11.72 19.27 -4.17
CA THR A 222 -12.94 18.88 -3.43
C THR A 222 -13.35 17.43 -3.65
N ARG A 223 -12.85 16.79 -4.71
CA ARG A 223 -13.05 15.37 -5.06
C ARG A 223 -12.02 14.42 -4.46
N LEU A 224 -10.99 14.95 -3.79
CA LEU A 224 -9.92 14.13 -3.22
C LEU A 224 -10.50 13.24 -2.12
N ALA A 225 -10.45 11.94 -2.34
CA ALA A 225 -10.95 10.91 -1.43
C ALA A 225 -9.81 10.24 -0.65
N VAL A 226 -8.63 10.15 -1.25
CA VAL A 226 -7.44 9.54 -0.65
C VAL A 226 -6.26 10.50 -0.74
N LEU A 227 -5.64 10.78 0.41
CA LEU A 227 -4.37 11.51 0.48
C LEU A 227 -3.41 10.77 1.40
N ASP A 228 -2.29 10.31 0.82
CA ASP A 228 -1.13 9.91 1.60
C ASP A 228 -0.04 10.98 1.46
N ALA A 229 0.24 11.72 2.51
CA ALA A 229 1.32 12.69 2.59
C ALA A 229 2.27 12.37 3.75
N SER A 230 2.44 11.08 4.05
CA SER A 230 3.34 10.59 5.10
C SER A 230 4.81 10.96 4.82
N ASP A 231 5.63 11.03 5.86
CA ASP A 231 7.07 11.30 5.82
C ASP A 231 7.43 12.51 4.95
N ASN A 232 6.86 13.65 5.31
CA ASN A 232 7.05 14.96 4.66
C ASN A 232 7.41 16.02 5.72
N ARG A 233 7.22 17.30 5.41
CA ARG A 233 7.56 18.45 6.27
C ARG A 233 6.35 19.33 6.55
N ILE A 234 5.15 18.75 6.54
CA ILE A 234 3.88 19.49 6.63
C ILE A 234 3.67 20.00 8.06
N LEU A 235 3.23 21.26 8.16
CA LEU A 235 2.88 21.90 9.44
C LEU A 235 1.38 22.22 9.55
N SER A 236 0.75 22.61 8.45
CA SER A 236 -0.63 23.12 8.44
C SER A 236 -1.54 22.29 7.56
N LEU A 237 -2.73 21.97 8.10
CA LEU A 237 -3.80 21.27 7.41
C LEU A 237 -4.90 22.21 6.90
N VAL A 238 -4.77 23.53 7.09
CA VAL A 238 -5.75 24.53 6.63
C VAL A 238 -6.14 24.34 5.14
N PRO A 239 -5.20 24.02 4.23
CA PRO A 239 -5.55 23.75 2.84
C PRO A 239 -6.55 22.60 2.62
N LEU A 240 -6.60 21.62 3.52
CA LEU A 240 -7.46 20.43 3.39
C LEU A 240 -8.90 20.66 3.87
N ALA A 241 -9.20 21.80 4.50
CA ALA A 241 -10.51 22.05 5.12
C ALA A 241 -11.70 21.98 4.15
N GLN A 242 -11.47 22.08 2.84
CA GLN A 242 -12.50 21.99 1.80
C GLN A 242 -12.51 20.65 1.04
N CYS A 243 -11.59 19.72 1.34
CA CYS A 243 -11.54 18.38 0.76
C CYS A 243 -12.61 17.47 1.38
N ARG A 244 -13.89 17.84 1.26
CA ARG A 244 -15.01 17.21 1.97
C ARG A 244 -15.24 15.74 1.61
N MET A 245 -14.70 15.26 0.48
CA MET A 245 -14.75 13.86 0.08
C MET A 245 -13.64 12.99 0.67
N LEU A 246 -12.70 13.59 1.41
CA LEU A 246 -11.55 12.88 1.95
C LEU A 246 -12.00 11.82 2.95
N ALA A 247 -11.74 10.56 2.61
CA ALA A 247 -12.14 9.39 3.37
C ALA A 247 -10.94 8.69 4.03
N ASP A 248 -9.77 8.73 3.38
CA ASP A 248 -8.51 8.18 3.89
C ASP A 248 -7.41 9.24 3.85
N LEU A 249 -6.85 9.56 5.01
CA LEU A 249 -5.82 10.57 5.19
C LEU A 249 -4.64 10.02 6.00
N SER A 250 -3.50 9.85 5.36
CA SER A 250 -2.24 9.53 6.03
C SER A 250 -1.30 10.73 6.03
N LEU A 251 -0.83 11.10 7.22
CA LEU A 251 0.00 12.25 7.56
C LEU A 251 1.16 11.83 8.46
N CYS A 252 1.48 10.52 8.52
CA CYS A 252 2.51 9.96 9.38
C CYS A 252 3.84 10.71 9.23
N GLY A 253 4.62 10.90 10.30
CA GLY A 253 5.98 11.44 10.21
C GLY A 253 6.08 12.88 9.69
N ASN A 254 5.15 13.76 10.10
CA ASN A 254 5.15 15.18 9.77
C ASN A 254 5.35 16.04 11.04
N ARG A 255 5.04 17.35 10.97
CA ARG A 255 5.21 18.32 12.08
C ARG A 255 3.89 19.00 12.45
N ILE A 256 2.78 18.28 12.28
CA ILE A 256 1.43 18.79 12.48
C ILE A 256 1.09 18.85 13.97
N GLN A 257 0.49 19.96 14.39
CA GLN A 257 0.02 20.15 15.77
C GLN A 257 -1.49 20.33 15.83
N ASP A 258 -2.05 21.05 14.86
CA ASP A 258 -3.45 21.46 14.81
C ASP A 258 -4.27 20.58 13.86
N LEU A 259 -5.27 19.90 14.42
CA LEU A 259 -6.23 19.08 13.68
C LEU A 259 -7.57 19.80 13.42
N LEU A 260 -7.74 21.05 13.88
CA LEU A 260 -8.97 21.83 13.69
C LEU A 260 -9.44 21.89 12.22
N PRO A 261 -8.56 22.00 11.20
CA PRO A 261 -8.98 21.98 9.81
C PRO A 261 -9.74 20.71 9.38
N LEU A 262 -9.60 19.60 10.10
CA LEU A 262 -10.23 18.32 9.77
C LEU A 262 -11.67 18.19 10.31
N LYS A 263 -12.08 19.06 11.25
CA LYS A 263 -13.33 18.93 12.03
C LYS A 263 -14.61 18.73 11.19
N ASN A 264 -14.64 19.26 9.97
CA ASN A 264 -15.79 19.22 9.08
C ASN A 264 -15.64 18.21 7.92
N LEU A 265 -14.59 17.39 7.91
CA LEU A 265 -14.39 16.34 6.90
C LEU A 265 -15.21 15.10 7.26
N THR A 266 -16.54 15.22 7.17
CA THR A 266 -17.48 14.20 7.64
C THR A 266 -17.43 12.88 6.87
N ALA A 267 -16.79 12.85 5.70
CA ALA A 267 -16.49 11.63 4.95
C ALA A 267 -15.27 10.87 5.49
N LEU A 268 -14.45 11.49 6.36
CA LEU A 268 -13.21 10.92 6.86
C LEU A 268 -13.49 9.69 7.73
N ARG A 269 -12.95 8.54 7.32
CA ARG A 269 -13.06 7.25 8.02
C ARG A 269 -11.73 6.81 8.61
N SER A 270 -10.63 7.11 7.93
CA SER A 270 -9.29 6.69 8.32
C SER A 270 -8.38 7.91 8.42
N LEU A 271 -7.79 8.10 9.61
CA LEU A 271 -6.80 9.14 9.87
C LEU A 271 -5.54 8.53 10.49
N ASN A 272 -4.39 8.71 9.83
CA ASN A 272 -3.10 8.39 10.39
C ASN A 272 -2.27 9.66 10.58
N CYS A 273 -2.12 10.13 11.81
CA CYS A 273 -1.22 11.24 12.17
C CYS A 273 -0.09 10.77 13.10
N PHE A 274 0.34 9.51 12.98
CA PHE A 274 1.49 8.96 13.70
C PHE A 274 2.72 9.88 13.57
N GLY A 275 3.53 10.01 14.62
CA GLY A 275 4.80 10.75 14.59
C GLY A 275 4.63 12.26 14.39
N ASN A 276 3.48 12.83 14.73
CA ASN A 276 3.24 14.28 14.70
C ASN A 276 3.06 14.83 16.12
N PRO A 277 3.53 16.06 16.42
CA PRO A 277 3.35 16.71 17.72
C PRO A 277 1.91 17.22 17.97
N VAL A 278 0.90 16.40 17.70
CA VAL A 278 -0.51 16.70 17.98
C VAL A 278 -0.73 16.69 19.49
N ALA A 279 -1.29 17.77 20.03
CA ALA A 279 -1.62 17.89 21.46
C ALA A 279 -3.11 17.64 21.76
N GLU A 280 -3.99 18.05 20.85
CA GLU A 280 -5.44 18.02 21.06
C GLU A 280 -6.15 17.20 19.99
N LEU A 281 -7.08 16.34 20.42
CA LEU A 281 -7.88 15.48 19.55
C LEU A 281 -9.37 15.87 19.51
N ASP A 282 -9.78 16.89 20.26
CA ASP A 282 -11.17 17.39 20.27
C ASP A 282 -11.71 17.77 18.88
N PRO A 283 -10.91 18.30 17.93
CA PRO A 283 -11.37 18.50 16.56
C PRO A 283 -11.93 17.26 15.87
N LEU A 284 -11.53 16.06 16.30
CA LEU A 284 -11.98 14.79 15.71
C LEU A 284 -13.32 14.31 16.29
N SER A 285 -13.79 14.90 17.40
CA SER A 285 -14.99 14.46 18.14
C SER A 285 -16.30 14.52 17.33
N THR A 286 -16.34 15.34 16.29
CA THR A 286 -17.49 15.48 15.38
C THR A 286 -17.49 14.47 14.24
N LEU A 287 -16.43 13.67 14.09
CA LEU A 287 -16.23 12.76 12.97
C LEU A 287 -16.59 11.32 13.35
N ASP A 288 -17.18 10.59 12.42
CA ASP A 288 -17.47 9.16 12.57
C ASP A 288 -16.30 8.35 11.99
N LEU A 289 -15.18 8.38 12.71
CA LEU A 289 -13.92 7.76 12.33
C LEU A 289 -13.94 6.26 12.61
N GLU A 290 -13.55 5.47 11.62
CA GLU A 290 -13.33 4.04 11.80
C GLU A 290 -11.96 3.77 12.41
N ARG A 291 -10.91 4.49 11.96
CA ARG A 291 -9.53 4.21 12.34
C ARG A 291 -8.75 5.49 12.59
N VAL A 292 -8.07 5.58 13.73
CA VAL A 292 -7.21 6.70 14.08
C VAL A 292 -5.87 6.23 14.64
N PHE A 293 -4.78 6.68 14.03
CA PHE A 293 -3.41 6.45 14.50
C PHE A 293 -2.78 7.79 14.93
N VAL A 294 -2.52 7.95 16.23
CA VAL A 294 -2.04 9.21 16.85
C VAL A 294 -0.77 8.98 17.69
N SER A 295 -0.08 7.89 17.42
CA SER A 295 1.07 7.48 18.23
C SER A 295 2.31 8.32 17.93
N GLY A 296 3.22 8.50 18.89
CA GLY A 296 4.36 9.40 18.73
C GLY A 296 3.94 10.88 18.73
N SER A 297 2.84 11.20 19.41
CA SER A 297 2.30 12.55 19.57
C SER A 297 2.43 13.07 21.00
N THR A 298 2.19 14.37 21.18
CA THR A 298 2.22 15.06 22.49
C THR A 298 0.84 15.16 23.12
N VAL A 299 -0.07 14.23 22.79
CA VAL A 299 -1.46 14.25 23.27
C VAL A 299 -1.48 14.14 24.79
N THR A 300 -2.07 15.15 25.44
CA THR A 300 -2.23 15.21 26.90
C THR A 300 -3.67 14.90 27.34
N SER A 301 -4.64 14.99 26.43
CA SER A 301 -6.06 14.74 26.68
C SER A 301 -6.79 14.27 25.42
N PHE A 302 -7.76 13.37 25.59
CA PHE A 302 -8.68 12.94 24.52
C PHE A 302 -9.96 13.77 24.46
N GLY A 303 -10.22 14.61 25.47
CA GLY A 303 -11.41 15.46 25.54
C GLY A 303 -12.72 14.72 25.25
N THR A 304 -13.55 15.35 24.42
CA THR A 304 -14.87 14.87 23.98
C THR A 304 -14.83 13.75 22.95
N LEU A 305 -13.66 13.44 22.36
CA LEU A 305 -13.50 12.27 21.49
C LEU A 305 -13.85 10.97 22.22
N LEU A 306 -13.69 10.93 23.55
CA LEU A 306 -14.08 9.80 24.40
C LEU A 306 -15.59 9.51 24.40
N LEU A 307 -16.43 10.48 24.05
CA LEU A 307 -17.87 10.29 24.00
C LEU A 307 -18.30 9.39 22.83
N ARG A 308 -17.51 9.41 21.73
CA ARG A 308 -17.71 8.62 20.52
C ARG A 308 -16.35 8.20 19.95
N PRO A 309 -15.66 7.26 20.61
CA PRO A 309 -14.33 6.89 20.17
C PRO A 309 -14.40 6.12 18.84
N PRO A 310 -13.36 6.22 17.99
CA PRO A 310 -13.31 5.50 16.72
C PRO A 310 -13.27 3.98 16.95
N ARG A 311 -13.70 3.21 15.94
CA ARG A 311 -13.74 1.73 16.03
C ARG A 311 -12.37 1.13 16.32
N GLU A 312 -11.32 1.69 15.72
CA GLU A 312 -9.93 1.38 15.98
C GLU A 312 -9.17 2.65 16.36
N PHE A 313 -8.48 2.61 17.51
CA PHE A 313 -7.71 3.73 18.03
C PHE A 313 -6.30 3.26 18.42
N PHE A 314 -5.27 3.88 17.86
CA PHE A 314 -3.87 3.51 18.08
C PHE A 314 -3.09 4.72 18.63
N LEU A 315 -2.81 4.71 19.94
CA LEU A 315 -1.94 5.68 20.60
C LEU A 315 -0.76 4.98 21.28
N PHE A 316 0.47 5.32 20.89
CA PHE A 316 1.72 5.00 21.57
C PHE A 316 2.39 6.27 22.00
N HIS A 317 2.92 6.23 23.22
CA HIS A 317 3.37 7.39 23.93
C HIS A 317 4.89 7.40 24.07
N ASP A 318 5.50 8.58 23.90
CA ASP A 318 6.88 8.87 24.25
C ASP A 318 6.87 9.80 25.50
N ALA A 319 7.27 9.22 26.64
CA ALA A 319 7.73 9.80 27.92
C ALA A 319 7.05 11.01 28.63
N LYS A 320 6.03 11.71 28.13
CA LYS A 320 5.51 12.99 28.72
C LYS A 320 4.08 13.02 29.30
N MET A 321 3.32 11.93 29.31
CA MET A 321 2.11 11.83 30.13
C MET A 321 2.59 11.65 31.56
N GLU A 322 2.34 12.65 32.40
CA GLU A 322 2.62 12.55 33.83
C GLU A 322 1.92 11.30 34.39
N ARG A 323 2.62 10.53 35.22
CA ARG A 323 2.04 9.39 35.94
C ARG A 323 0.71 9.84 36.59
N GLY A 324 -0.40 9.21 36.20
CA GLY A 324 -1.74 9.55 36.71
C GLY A 324 -2.59 10.49 35.82
N SER A 325 -2.08 11.04 34.71
CA SER A 325 -2.86 11.93 33.83
C SER A 325 -3.98 11.21 33.06
N ALA A 326 -3.87 9.88 32.90
CA ALA A 326 -4.84 9.08 32.16
C ALA A 326 -5.97 8.52 33.05
N ALA A 327 -5.78 8.45 34.38
CA ALA A 327 -6.78 7.93 35.31
C ALA A 327 -8.09 8.75 35.28
N HIS A 328 -7.97 10.08 35.23
CA HIS A 328 -9.09 11.01 35.10
C HIS A 328 -9.86 10.88 33.76
N LEU A 329 -9.20 10.39 32.71
CA LEU A 329 -9.80 10.18 31.39
C LEU A 329 -10.78 8.99 31.39
N TYR A 330 -10.62 8.02 32.31
CA TYR A 330 -11.51 6.85 32.40
C TYR A 330 -12.67 7.08 33.36
N GLU A 331 -12.42 7.75 34.48
CA GLU A 331 -13.42 7.96 35.53
C GLU A 331 -14.58 8.84 35.06
N ARG A 332 -14.35 9.72 34.07
CA ARG A 332 -15.35 10.65 33.51
C ARG A 332 -16.04 10.18 32.23
N SER A 333 -15.70 9.01 31.67
CA SER A 333 -16.29 8.59 30.40
C SER A 333 -17.72 8.05 30.57
N VAL A 334 -18.63 8.48 29.68
CA VAL A 334 -20.07 8.20 29.76
C VAL A 334 -20.36 6.71 29.55
N ALA A 335 -21.51 6.23 30.03
CA ALA A 335 -21.96 4.85 29.85
C ALA A 335 -22.10 4.48 28.35
N GLY A 336 -21.67 3.27 27.99
CA GLY A 336 -21.71 2.76 26.62
C GLY A 336 -20.58 1.77 26.33
N GLU A 337 -20.83 0.83 25.43
CA GLU A 337 -19.88 -0.24 25.09
C GLU A 337 -18.54 0.30 24.55
N ALA A 338 -18.60 1.34 23.69
CA ALA A 338 -17.41 1.98 23.13
C ALA A 338 -16.55 2.70 24.19
N ALA A 339 -17.18 3.37 25.17
CA ALA A 339 -16.48 4.02 26.28
C ALA A 339 -15.88 3.01 27.26
N MET A 340 -16.54 1.87 27.49
CA MET A 340 -15.96 0.76 28.27
C MET A 340 -14.71 0.18 27.61
N ARG A 341 -14.73 -0.02 26.29
CA ARG A 341 -13.59 -0.53 25.51
C ARG A 341 -12.37 0.39 25.59
N LEU A 342 -12.56 1.70 25.42
CA LEU A 342 -11.46 2.66 25.50
C LEU A 342 -10.86 2.75 26.92
N ARG A 343 -11.70 2.67 27.97
CA ARG A 343 -11.23 2.57 29.37
C ARG A 343 -10.32 1.37 29.60
N GLN A 344 -10.70 0.20 29.09
CA GLN A 344 -9.89 -1.01 29.23
C GLN A 344 -8.54 -0.89 28.50
N GLN A 345 -8.52 -0.34 27.28
CA GLN A 345 -7.28 -0.11 26.53
C GLN A 345 -6.33 0.80 27.29
N LEU A 346 -6.88 1.87 27.84
CA LEU A 346 -6.08 2.86 28.50
C LEU A 346 -5.63 2.37 29.90
N ARG A 347 -6.42 1.53 30.62
CA ARG A 347 -5.97 0.75 31.80
C ARG A 347 -4.79 -0.18 31.46
N MET A 348 -4.84 -0.85 30.30
CA MET A 348 -3.75 -1.71 29.81
C MET A 348 -2.49 -0.89 29.49
N LEU A 349 -2.66 0.26 28.82
CA LEU A 349 -1.56 1.17 28.53
C LEU A 349 -0.91 1.70 29.82
N ASP A 350 -1.73 2.14 30.79
CA ASP A 350 -1.29 2.64 32.09
C ASP A 350 -0.46 1.59 32.84
N ALA A 351 -0.97 0.36 32.95
CA ALA A 351 -0.24 -0.75 33.56
C ALA A 351 1.08 -1.09 32.83
N TYR A 352 1.12 -0.96 31.50
CA TYR A 352 2.35 -1.10 30.71
C TYR A 352 3.36 0.00 30.99
N LEU A 353 2.92 1.27 31.04
CA LEU A 353 3.77 2.43 31.31
C LEU A 353 4.34 2.42 32.73
N GLU A 354 3.59 1.90 33.70
CA GLU A 354 4.07 1.65 35.06
C GLU A 354 5.11 0.53 35.16
N GLY A 355 5.28 -0.27 34.10
CA GLY A 355 6.07 -1.50 34.15
C GLY A 355 5.43 -2.60 35.00
N ASN A 356 4.12 -2.52 35.26
CA ASN A 356 3.41 -3.39 36.18
C ASN A 356 2.84 -4.63 35.46
N GLY A 357 3.71 -5.62 35.24
CA GLY A 357 3.33 -6.89 34.61
C GLY A 357 2.20 -7.64 35.33
N GLY A 358 2.16 -7.58 36.67
CA GLY A 358 1.09 -8.20 37.46
C GLY A 358 -0.29 -7.56 37.20
N ARG A 359 -0.35 -6.22 37.14
CA ARG A 359 -1.57 -5.48 36.79
C ARG A 359 -2.00 -5.77 35.36
N LEU A 360 -1.06 -5.83 34.41
CA LEU A 360 -1.35 -6.24 33.03
C LEU A 360 -1.93 -7.66 32.96
N ARG A 361 -1.34 -8.62 33.68
CA ARG A 361 -1.82 -10.01 33.75
C ARG A 361 -3.23 -10.10 34.33
N ASN A 362 -3.51 -9.36 35.40
CA ASN A 362 -4.83 -9.32 36.02
C ASN A 362 -5.88 -8.68 35.09
N LEU A 363 -5.53 -7.58 34.42
CA LEU A 363 -6.39 -6.95 33.41
C LEU A 363 -6.64 -7.90 32.23
N ALA A 364 -5.64 -8.64 31.78
CA ALA A 364 -5.79 -9.67 30.74
C ALA A 364 -6.83 -10.71 31.12
N TYR A 365 -6.77 -11.16 32.38
CA TYR A 365 -7.67 -12.15 32.94
C TYR A 365 -9.10 -11.61 33.09
N GLU A 366 -9.24 -10.38 33.62
CA GLU A 366 -10.50 -9.66 33.77
C GLU A 366 -11.23 -9.48 32.43
N ILE A 367 -10.48 -9.18 31.35
CA ILE A 367 -11.07 -8.78 30.07
C ILE A 367 -11.26 -9.96 29.10
N ASN A 368 -10.31 -10.89 29.01
CA ASN A 368 -10.31 -11.93 27.97
C ASN A 368 -10.25 -13.37 28.53
N GLY A 369 -10.16 -13.57 29.85
CA GLY A 369 -10.12 -14.90 30.48
C GLY A 369 -8.97 -15.81 30.00
N LYS A 370 -7.92 -15.26 29.35
CA LYS A 370 -6.93 -16.04 28.60
C LYS A 370 -5.48 -15.59 28.83
N ARG A 371 -4.57 -16.49 28.46
CA ARG A 371 -3.09 -16.44 28.52
C ARG A 371 -2.42 -15.23 27.85
N TYR A 372 -3.13 -14.45 27.03
CA TYR A 372 -2.53 -13.40 26.18
C TYR A 372 -3.10 -12.01 26.45
N SER A 373 -2.22 -11.00 26.44
CA SER A 373 -2.59 -9.58 26.45
C SER A 373 -2.18 -8.90 25.15
N ARG A 374 -3.10 -8.19 24.51
CA ARG A 374 -2.74 -7.20 23.48
C ARG A 374 -2.61 -5.85 24.18
N VAL A 375 -1.38 -5.34 24.26
CA VAL A 375 -1.13 -4.00 24.76
C VAL A 375 -1.28 -3.05 23.57
N PRO A 376 -1.96 -1.90 23.71
CA PRO A 376 -1.96 -0.87 22.68
C PRO A 376 -0.59 -0.18 22.70
N VAL A 377 0.47 -0.91 22.34
CA VAL A 377 1.81 -0.39 22.04
C VAL A 377 2.30 -0.99 20.73
N MET A 378 2.64 -0.19 19.72
CA MET A 378 3.35 -0.70 18.54
C MET A 378 4.84 -0.53 18.72
N MET A 379 5.58 -1.57 18.38
CA MET A 379 7.02 -1.58 18.48
C MET A 379 7.62 -2.58 17.52
N ASN A 380 8.92 -2.44 17.25
CA ASN A 380 9.67 -3.45 16.52
C ASN A 380 9.92 -4.69 17.40
N TYR A 381 10.46 -5.74 16.80
CA TYR A 381 10.62 -7.02 17.49
C TYR A 381 11.57 -6.96 18.69
N GLU A 382 12.70 -6.27 18.54
CA GLU A 382 13.69 -6.12 19.61
C GLU A 382 13.11 -5.38 20.83
N SER A 383 12.37 -4.30 20.56
CA SER A 383 11.66 -3.54 21.60
C SER A 383 10.58 -4.39 22.27
N ALA A 384 9.87 -5.22 21.50
CA ALA A 384 8.86 -6.15 22.03
C ALA A 384 9.48 -7.20 22.96
N GLN A 385 10.63 -7.75 22.61
CA GLN A 385 11.34 -8.71 23.46
C GLN A 385 11.81 -8.07 24.77
N SER A 386 12.38 -6.87 24.67
CA SER A 386 12.83 -6.11 25.83
C SER A 386 11.64 -5.77 26.75
N ALA A 387 10.53 -5.30 26.18
CA ALA A 387 9.31 -4.98 26.91
C ALA A 387 8.69 -6.22 27.60
N ALA A 388 8.57 -7.34 26.89
CA ALA A 388 8.03 -8.57 27.46
C ALA A 388 8.88 -9.06 28.64
N SER A 389 10.21 -9.06 28.49
CA SER A 389 11.14 -9.48 29.53
C SER A 389 11.02 -8.60 30.78
N ARG A 390 10.97 -7.26 30.61
CA ARG A 390 10.79 -6.30 31.70
C ARG A 390 9.48 -6.53 32.47
N LEU A 391 8.43 -6.95 31.76
CA LEU A 391 7.09 -7.15 32.32
C LEU A 391 6.88 -8.55 32.90
N GLY A 392 7.87 -9.45 32.84
CA GLY A 392 7.72 -10.83 33.28
C GLY A 392 6.77 -11.66 32.40
N ALA A 393 6.64 -11.29 31.12
CA ALA A 393 5.88 -11.99 30.10
C ALA A 393 6.80 -12.58 29.04
N ALA A 394 6.25 -13.45 28.18
CA ALA A 394 6.91 -13.89 26.96
C ALA A 394 6.28 -13.20 25.74
N LEU A 395 7.04 -13.13 24.64
CA LEU A 395 6.40 -12.98 23.33
C LEU A 395 5.85 -14.34 22.92
N PRO A 396 4.64 -14.40 22.34
CA PRO A 396 4.07 -15.67 21.93
C PRO A 396 4.93 -16.39 20.88
N GLY A 397 5.14 -17.71 21.05
CA GLY A 397 5.70 -18.58 20.02
C GLY A 397 4.58 -19.17 19.16
N TRP A 398 4.64 -19.01 17.83
CA TRP A 398 3.60 -19.49 16.91
C TRP A 398 4.18 -20.42 15.86
N GLU A 399 4.23 -21.71 16.17
CA GLU A 399 4.96 -22.69 15.36
C GLU A 399 4.07 -23.35 14.30
N ASN A 400 2.73 -23.32 14.47
CA ASN A 400 1.80 -23.99 13.58
C ASN A 400 0.68 -23.10 13.02
N SER A 401 0.06 -23.57 11.93
CA SER A 401 -0.97 -22.85 11.19
C SER A 401 -2.25 -22.57 12.00
N ARG A 402 -2.52 -23.36 13.06
CA ARG A 402 -3.70 -23.20 13.92
C ARG A 402 -3.50 -22.07 14.93
N GLU A 403 -2.32 -22.00 15.56
CA GLU A 403 -1.90 -20.88 16.41
C GLU A 403 -1.81 -19.57 15.63
N GLN A 404 -1.31 -19.64 14.39
CA GLN A 404 -1.28 -18.49 13.48
C GLN A 404 -2.70 -18.00 13.16
N ALA A 405 -3.65 -18.89 12.88
CA ALA A 405 -5.04 -18.50 12.63
C ALA A 405 -5.69 -17.84 13.85
N GLU A 406 -5.37 -18.30 15.06
CA GLU A 406 -5.86 -17.70 16.31
C GLU A 406 -5.24 -16.33 16.57
N LEU A 407 -3.95 -16.15 16.30
CA LEU A 407 -3.30 -14.84 16.28
C LEU A 407 -3.98 -13.90 15.29
N PHE A 408 -4.21 -14.35 14.06
CA PHE A 408 -4.89 -13.55 13.05
C PHE A 408 -6.28 -13.11 13.51
N ARG A 409 -6.98 -13.92 14.31
CA ARG A 409 -8.25 -13.52 14.93
C ARG A 409 -8.05 -12.48 16.03
N ILE A 410 -7.09 -12.66 16.94
CA ILE A 410 -6.72 -11.68 17.99
C ILE A 410 -6.27 -10.33 17.38
N LEU A 411 -5.61 -10.38 16.22
CA LEU A 411 -5.16 -9.19 15.48
C LEU A 411 -6.28 -8.53 14.67
N LYS A 412 -7.26 -9.29 14.16
CA LYS A 412 -8.39 -8.83 13.32
C LYS A 412 -9.63 -8.37 14.08
N THR A 413 -9.77 -8.70 15.36
CA THR A 413 -10.78 -8.06 16.19
C THR A 413 -10.43 -6.57 16.36
N PRO A 414 -11.41 -5.65 16.39
CA PRO A 414 -11.20 -4.30 16.92
C PRO A 414 -10.92 -4.44 18.42
N PHE A 415 -9.66 -4.78 18.69
CA PHE A 415 -9.02 -4.97 19.97
C PHE A 415 -9.67 -5.89 21.03
N TRP A 416 -10.79 -6.60 20.78
CA TRP A 416 -11.43 -7.49 21.79
C TRP A 416 -12.16 -8.75 21.24
N VAL A 417 -12.24 -9.80 22.07
CA VAL A 417 -13.07 -11.01 21.89
C VAL A 417 -14.40 -10.84 22.62
N ASP A 418 -15.51 -11.03 21.91
CA ASP A 418 -16.82 -11.42 22.45
C ASP A 418 -17.07 -12.87 22.01
N GLU A 419 -17.37 -13.78 22.94
CA GLU A 419 -17.67 -15.18 22.65
C GLU A 419 -19.01 -15.38 21.91
N LYS A 420 -19.83 -14.33 21.72
CA LYS A 420 -21.18 -14.46 21.15
C LYS A 420 -21.45 -13.80 19.80
N ALA A 421 -20.47 -13.20 19.13
CA ALA A 421 -20.65 -12.70 17.76
C ALA A 421 -19.91 -13.58 16.74
N PHE A 422 -20.45 -14.77 16.51
CA PHE A 422 -20.03 -15.68 15.43
C PHE A 422 -21.06 -15.65 14.29
N ALA A 423 -20.69 -15.07 13.13
CA ALA A 423 -20.92 -15.58 11.78
C ALA A 423 -20.67 -14.48 10.72
N GLU A 424 -20.00 -14.89 9.64
CA GLU A 424 -20.02 -14.32 8.26
C GLU A 424 -19.05 -13.17 7.86
N THR A 425 -18.21 -13.51 6.85
CA THR A 425 -17.46 -12.68 5.87
C THR A 425 -16.22 -11.89 6.37
N ALA A 426 -15.14 -11.62 5.62
CA ALA A 426 -14.48 -12.14 4.41
C ALA A 426 -13.01 -11.60 4.41
N GLU A 427 -12.15 -12.19 3.58
CA GLU A 427 -10.75 -11.91 3.12
C GLU A 427 -9.87 -10.70 3.59
N PRO A 428 -8.51 -10.80 3.49
CA PRO A 428 -7.56 -9.95 4.21
C PRO A 428 -7.08 -8.73 3.41
N HIS A 429 -7.51 -7.53 3.81
CA HIS A 429 -6.96 -6.25 3.32
C HIS A 429 -6.51 -5.37 4.49
N SER A 430 -5.30 -5.60 4.99
CA SER A 430 -4.58 -4.67 5.88
C SER A 430 -3.10 -4.73 5.55
N GLY A 431 -2.68 -3.92 4.58
CA GLY A 431 -1.36 -3.93 3.94
C GLY A 431 -0.18 -3.46 4.81
N CYS A 432 -0.37 -3.10 6.08
CA CYS A 432 0.72 -2.55 6.90
C CYS A 432 1.31 -3.48 7.97
N PHE A 433 0.82 -4.72 8.11
CA PHE A 433 1.21 -5.53 9.28
C PHE A 433 1.95 -6.84 9.00
N LEU A 434 1.96 -7.38 7.77
CA LEU A 434 2.56 -8.69 7.49
C LEU A 434 3.15 -8.78 6.07
N ASP A 435 4.37 -9.31 5.95
CA ASP A 435 5.02 -9.63 4.67
C ASP A 435 4.49 -10.97 4.13
N ARG A 436 3.93 -10.98 2.91
CA ARG A 436 3.73 -12.21 2.14
C ARG A 436 4.89 -12.33 1.15
N ARG A 437 6.00 -12.94 1.58
CA ARG A 437 6.99 -13.43 0.60
C ARG A 437 6.48 -14.72 -0.05
N PRO A 438 6.60 -14.88 -1.38
CA PRO A 438 6.31 -16.16 -2.02
C PRO A 438 7.36 -17.20 -1.59
N GLY A 439 6.95 -18.31 -0.97
CA GLY A 439 7.79 -19.49 -0.80
C GLY A 439 8.11 -19.95 0.63
N ARG A 440 7.57 -19.32 1.68
CA ARG A 440 7.62 -19.86 3.05
C ARG A 440 6.23 -19.84 3.66
N ASN A 441 5.64 -21.01 3.91
CA ASN A 441 4.40 -21.13 4.68
C ASN A 441 4.72 -20.91 6.16
N GLY A 442 4.61 -19.66 6.61
CA GLY A 442 4.67 -19.31 8.02
C GLY A 442 4.68 -17.79 8.22
N VAL A 443 3.81 -17.29 9.09
CA VAL A 443 3.96 -15.94 9.65
C VAL A 443 4.94 -16.07 10.80
N VAL A 444 6.18 -15.68 10.55
CA VAL A 444 7.18 -15.45 11.60
C VAL A 444 7.14 -13.95 11.88
N VAL A 445 7.03 -13.52 13.14
CA VAL A 445 7.42 -12.15 13.50
C VAL A 445 8.88 -12.05 13.15
N ASN A 446 9.15 -11.42 12.00
CA ASN A 446 10.44 -11.46 11.37
C ASN A 446 11.46 -10.84 12.35
N ARG A 447 12.42 -11.65 12.82
CA ARG A 447 13.52 -11.18 13.67
C ARG A 447 14.31 -10.03 13.02
N ASP A 448 14.21 -9.87 11.69
CA ASP A 448 14.95 -8.89 10.89
C ASP A 448 14.11 -7.71 10.36
N SER A 449 12.92 -7.40 10.92
CA SER A 449 12.10 -6.30 10.39
C SER A 449 12.07 -5.05 11.28
N ALA A 450 12.45 -3.91 10.69
CA ALA A 450 12.19 -2.55 11.21
C ALA A 450 10.69 -2.17 11.22
N ARG A 451 9.78 -3.16 11.09
CA ARG A 451 8.34 -2.94 11.03
C ARG A 451 7.74 -2.95 12.44
N MET A 452 6.86 -2.00 12.70
CA MET A 452 6.16 -1.86 13.96
C MET A 452 4.92 -2.78 13.98
N PHE A 453 4.65 -3.46 15.09
CA PHE A 453 3.48 -4.32 15.28
C PHE A 453 2.92 -4.20 16.71
N PRO A 454 1.65 -4.55 16.97
CA PRO A 454 1.07 -4.35 18.29
C PRO A 454 1.64 -5.39 19.25
N LEU A 455 2.09 -4.95 20.41
CA LEU A 455 2.68 -5.80 21.43
C LEU A 455 1.63 -6.80 21.94
N VAL A 456 1.91 -8.08 21.70
CA VAL A 456 1.17 -9.18 22.31
C VAL A 456 2.09 -9.84 23.34
N LEU A 457 1.60 -9.94 24.57
CA LEU A 457 2.27 -10.59 25.67
C LEU A 457 1.59 -11.92 25.97
N GLU A 458 2.39 -12.93 26.27
CA GLU A 458 1.96 -14.23 26.77
C GLU A 458 2.35 -14.35 28.25
N TRP A 459 1.37 -14.63 29.10
CA TRP A 459 1.55 -14.82 30.53
C TRP A 459 1.62 -16.32 30.86
N LYS A 460 2.49 -16.68 31.80
CA LYS A 460 2.56 -18.04 32.34
C LYS A 460 1.53 -18.27 33.45
#